data_AF-A0A7T6VQU7-F1
#
_entry.id   AF-A0A7T6VQU7-F1
#
_cell.length_a   1.000
_cell.length_b   1.000
_cell.length_c   1.000
_cell.angle_alpha   90.00
_cell.angle_beta   90.00
_cell.angle_gamma   90.00
#
_symmetry.space_group_name_H-M   'P 1'
#
loop_
_entity.id
_entity.type
_entity.pdbx_description
1 polymer ?
#
loop_
_entity_poly.entity_id
_entity_poly.type
_entity_poly.pdbx_seq_one_letter_code
_entity_poly.pdbx_strand_id
1 'polypeptide(L)'
;MYIENPVWDGEIFWILRVDFSNRLIEIWKYFPKENKLEKETVLFLSEIRDCYNLKIQLSPITLYRQDGGILDIIWPEKKIIEIEDSESFYYRANEDLYFTKWIEEPYFYNSSEEVILKYHYYEEVVIRELKTGNIKEKFKGTIERMPNGTFWLV
;
A
#
# COMPACT_ATOMS: atom_id res chain seq x y z
N MET A 1 8.50 -15.23 15.17
CA MET A 1 7.61 -14.07 15.37
C MET A 1 8.14 -12.92 14.55
N TYR A 2 7.28 -12.23 13.82
CA TYR A 2 7.60 -11.03 13.03
C TYR A 2 6.70 -9.89 13.50
N ILE A 3 7.24 -8.68 13.55
CA ILE A 3 6.53 -7.45 13.90
C ILE A 3 6.95 -6.41 12.87
N GLU A 4 5.97 -5.78 12.21
CA GLU A 4 6.21 -4.70 11.26
C GLU A 4 6.37 -3.36 12.01
N ASN A 5 6.90 -2.33 11.35
CA ASN A 5 6.99 -0.99 11.94
C ASN A 5 5.60 -0.51 12.41
N PRO A 6 5.44 -0.14 13.68
CA PRO A 6 4.16 0.38 14.15
C PRO A 6 3.76 1.65 13.41
N VAL A 7 2.46 1.81 13.15
CA VAL A 7 1.93 2.99 12.49
C VAL A 7 1.16 3.85 13.48
N TRP A 8 1.50 5.14 13.53
CA TRP A 8 0.91 6.12 14.46
C TRP A 8 -0.21 6.92 13.78
N ASP A 9 -1.40 6.89 14.35
CA ASP A 9 -2.57 7.61 13.80
C ASP A 9 -2.80 9.01 14.39
N GLY A 10 -2.00 9.41 15.39
CA GLY A 10 -2.19 10.65 16.14
C GLY A 10 -2.57 10.42 17.60
N GLU A 11 -3.08 9.24 17.94
CA GLU A 11 -3.54 8.91 19.29
C GLU A 11 -3.04 7.56 19.80
N ILE A 12 -2.97 6.55 18.91
CA ILE A 12 -2.56 5.18 19.22
C ILE A 12 -1.58 4.64 18.20
N PHE A 13 -0.81 3.63 18.61
CA PHE A 13 0.02 2.85 17.71
C PHE A 13 -0.72 1.60 17.26
N TRP A 14 -0.77 1.39 15.95
CA TRP A 14 -1.22 0.16 15.32
C TRP A 14 -0.01 -0.73 15.09
N ILE A 15 -0.10 -1.99 15.51
CA ILE A 15 1.01 -2.95 15.48
C ILE A 15 0.56 -4.19 14.74
N LEU A 16 1.23 -4.50 13.63
CA LEU A 16 1.08 -5.76 12.92
C LEU A 16 2.07 -6.79 13.48
N ARG A 17 1.54 -7.91 13.97
CA ARG A 17 2.32 -9.03 14.50
C ARG A 17 1.96 -10.31 13.77
N VAL A 18 2.96 -11.08 13.35
CA VAL A 18 2.79 -12.42 12.76
C VAL A 18 3.46 -13.46 13.65
N ASP A 19 2.64 -14.38 14.17
CA ASP A 19 3.07 -15.53 14.96
C ASP A 19 3.06 -16.78 14.08
N PHE A 20 4.21 -17.10 13.48
CA PHE A 20 4.36 -18.29 12.63
C PHE A 20 4.19 -19.61 13.39
N SER A 21 4.53 -19.66 14.68
CA SER A 21 4.41 -20.88 15.49
C SER A 21 2.95 -21.23 15.71
N ASN A 22 2.13 -20.23 16.03
CA ASN A 22 0.69 -20.38 16.22
C ASN A 22 -0.12 -20.19 14.92
N ARG A 23 0.55 -19.83 13.83
CA ARG A 23 -0.04 -19.55 12.50
C ARG A 23 -1.07 -18.42 12.51
N LEU A 24 -0.79 -17.35 13.25
CA LEU A 24 -1.69 -16.20 13.42
C LEU A 24 -1.08 -14.92 12.87
N ILE A 25 -1.95 -14.05 12.35
CA ILE A 25 -1.69 -12.64 12.07
C ILE A 25 -2.56 -11.86 13.06
N GLU A 26 -1.97 -10.89 13.74
CA GLU A 26 -2.65 -10.12 14.76
C GLU A 26 -2.42 -8.63 14.50
N ILE A 27 -3.49 -7.84 14.67
CA ILE A 27 -3.39 -6.39 14.73
C ILE A 27 -3.67 -5.98 16.16
N TRP A 28 -2.77 -5.17 16.72
CA TRP A 28 -2.85 -4.66 18.07
C TRP A 28 -2.92 -3.14 18.08
N LYS A 29 -3.58 -2.59 19.10
CA LYS A 29 -3.63 -1.17 19.42
C LYS A 29 -2.87 -0.94 20.72
N TYR A 30 -1.86 -0.08 20.69
CA TYR A 30 -1.20 0.40 21.90
C TYR A 30 -1.59 1.84 22.16
N PHE A 31 -2.17 2.08 23.35
CA PHE A 31 -2.63 3.38 23.85
C PHE A 31 -1.57 3.96 24.78
N PRO A 32 -0.70 4.89 24.33
CA PRO A 32 0.45 5.33 25.13
C PRO A 32 0.04 6.07 26.41
N LYS A 33 -1.06 6.82 26.37
CA LYS A 33 -1.58 7.58 27.52
C LYS A 33 -2.05 6.67 28.65
N GLU A 34 -2.61 5.52 28.32
CA GLU A 34 -3.14 4.53 29.27
C GLU A 34 -2.13 3.42 29.58
N ASN A 35 -0.99 3.40 28.88
CA ASN A 35 -0.05 2.28 28.86
C ASN A 35 -0.76 0.93 28.67
N LYS A 36 -1.68 0.89 27.70
CA LYS A 36 -2.60 -0.23 27.47
C LYS A 36 -2.38 -0.82 26.10
N LEU A 37 -2.33 -2.14 26.04
CA LEU A 37 -2.24 -2.91 24.80
C LEU A 37 -3.53 -3.71 24.62
N GLU A 38 -4.20 -3.53 23.49
CA GLU A 38 -5.43 -4.24 23.15
C GLU A 38 -5.28 -4.94 21.80
N LYS A 39 -5.87 -6.12 21.68
CA LYS A 39 -5.92 -6.83 20.41
C LYS A 39 -7.13 -6.37 19.61
N GLU A 40 -6.92 -5.91 18.38
CA GLU A 40 -7.99 -5.51 17.48
C GLU A 40 -8.55 -6.72 16.72
N THR A 41 -7.68 -7.49 16.06
CA THR A 41 -8.13 -8.62 15.24
C THR A 41 -7.09 -9.73 15.19
N VAL A 42 -7.55 -10.94 14.87
CA VAL A 42 -6.76 -12.15 14.65
C VAL A 42 -7.24 -12.82 13.37
N LEU A 43 -6.29 -13.17 12.51
CA LEU A 43 -6.49 -13.92 11.27
C LEU A 43 -5.56 -15.13 11.26
N PHE A 44 -5.91 -16.17 10.52
CA PHE A 44 -5.04 -17.32 10.32
C PHE A 44 -4.12 -17.11 9.12
N LEU A 45 -2.87 -17.57 9.21
CA LEU A 45 -1.95 -17.56 8.07
C LEU A 45 -2.49 -18.34 6.87
N SER A 46 -3.39 -19.30 7.08
CA SER A 46 -4.05 -20.04 5.99
C SER A 46 -5.07 -19.22 5.19
N GLU A 47 -5.45 -18.03 5.66
CA GLU A 47 -6.43 -17.17 4.98
C GLU A 47 -5.83 -16.29 3.90
N ILE A 48 -4.50 -16.20 3.86
CA ILE A 48 -3.72 -15.42 2.90
C ILE A 48 -2.72 -16.33 2.19
N ARG A 49 -2.23 -15.90 1.03
CA ARG A 49 -1.28 -16.69 0.23
C ARG A 49 0.06 -16.87 0.94
N ASP A 50 0.63 -15.77 1.40
CA ASP A 50 1.91 -15.68 2.11
C ASP A 50 2.03 -14.31 2.79
N CYS A 51 3.08 -14.11 3.58
CA CYS A 51 3.35 -12.84 4.26
C CYS A 51 4.29 -11.90 3.48
N TYR A 52 4.56 -12.17 2.19
CA TYR A 52 5.46 -11.31 1.41
C TYR A 52 4.83 -9.93 1.23
N ASN A 53 5.57 -8.86 1.53
CA ASN A 53 5.11 -7.47 1.54
C ASN A 53 3.82 -7.21 2.34
N LEU A 54 3.57 -8.00 3.40
CA LEU A 54 2.45 -7.79 4.31
C LEU A 54 2.68 -6.54 5.17
N LYS A 55 1.75 -5.58 5.13
CA LYS A 55 1.85 -4.28 5.79
C LYS A 55 0.51 -3.82 6.35
N ILE A 56 0.56 -2.91 7.32
CA ILE A 56 -0.58 -2.08 7.72
C ILE A 56 -0.39 -0.66 7.23
N GLN A 57 -1.46 0.01 6.84
CA GLN A 57 -1.44 1.42 6.42
C GLN A 57 -2.67 2.14 6.97
N LEU A 58 -2.56 3.45 7.20
CA LEU A 58 -3.65 4.29 7.70
C LEU A 58 -4.63 4.76 6.60
N SER A 59 -5.74 5.35 7.06
CA SER A 59 -6.76 6.11 6.30
C SER A 59 -7.84 5.35 5.51
N PRO A 60 -8.49 4.26 5.98
CA PRO A 60 -8.52 3.72 7.34
C PRO A 60 -7.42 2.67 7.55
N ILE A 61 -7.32 2.17 8.77
CA ILE A 61 -6.40 1.06 9.06
C ILE A 61 -6.71 -0.13 8.14
N THR A 62 -5.72 -0.50 7.33
CA THR A 62 -5.87 -1.50 6.28
C THR A 62 -4.69 -2.45 6.34
N LEU A 63 -4.97 -3.75 6.51
CA LEU A 63 -3.97 -4.80 6.35
C LEU A 63 -3.98 -5.28 4.91
N TYR A 64 -2.83 -5.23 4.24
CA TYR A 64 -2.71 -5.65 2.85
C TYR A 64 -1.37 -6.31 2.59
N ARG A 65 -1.29 -7.04 1.49
CA ARG A 65 -0.04 -7.41 0.83
C ARG A 65 -0.09 -6.97 -0.64
N GLN A 66 1.05 -6.63 -1.20
CA GLN A 66 1.17 -6.37 -2.63
C GLN A 66 2.35 -7.15 -3.21
N ASP A 67 2.10 -7.85 -4.30
CA ASP A 67 3.10 -8.67 -4.98
C ASP A 67 2.80 -8.72 -6.48
N GLY A 68 3.71 -8.15 -7.28
CA GLY A 68 3.49 -7.87 -8.70
C GLY A 68 2.21 -7.07 -8.93
N GLY A 69 1.50 -7.38 -10.01
CA GLY A 69 0.20 -6.81 -10.38
C GLY A 69 -0.99 -7.19 -9.49
N ILE A 70 -0.78 -7.53 -8.21
CA ILE A 70 -1.87 -7.89 -7.29
C ILE A 70 -1.74 -7.11 -5.98
N LEU A 71 -2.79 -6.38 -5.63
CA LEU A 71 -3.06 -5.88 -4.28
C LEU A 71 -4.09 -6.80 -3.61
N ASP A 72 -3.72 -7.36 -2.46
CA ASP A 72 -4.61 -8.18 -1.63
C ASP A 72 -4.84 -7.45 -0.30
N ILE A 73 -6.01 -6.80 -0.20
CA ILE A 73 -6.52 -6.19 1.03
C ILE A 73 -7.11 -7.33 1.87
N ILE A 74 -6.49 -7.61 3.00
CA ILE A 74 -6.82 -8.76 3.84
C ILE A 74 -7.86 -8.38 4.88
N TRP A 75 -7.78 -7.16 5.42
CA TRP A 75 -8.71 -6.64 6.41
C TRP A 75 -8.80 -5.10 6.28
N PRO A 76 -10.01 -4.50 6.42
CA PRO A 76 -11.25 -5.12 6.90
C PRO A 76 -12.14 -5.82 5.84
N GLU A 77 -12.08 -5.48 4.55
CA GLU A 77 -13.10 -5.90 3.57
C GLU A 77 -12.76 -7.12 2.70
N LYS A 78 -11.61 -7.78 2.93
CA LYS A 78 -11.07 -8.93 2.16
C LYS A 78 -11.30 -8.82 0.63
N LYS A 79 -10.38 -8.16 -0.06
CA LYS A 79 -10.49 -7.81 -1.47
C LYS A 79 -9.17 -8.01 -2.21
N ILE A 80 -9.24 -8.67 -3.36
CA ILE A 80 -8.11 -8.78 -4.30
C ILE A 80 -8.39 -7.86 -5.49
N ILE A 81 -7.38 -7.07 -5.88
CA ILE A 81 -7.44 -6.11 -6.97
C ILE A 81 -6.22 -6.35 -7.88
N GLU A 82 -6.49 -6.55 -9.17
CA GLU A 82 -5.45 -6.57 -10.20
C GLU A 82 -5.03 -5.13 -10.51
N ILE A 83 -3.72 -4.91 -10.48
CA ILE A 83 -3.05 -3.64 -10.78
C ILE A 83 -1.94 -3.90 -11.79
N GLU A 84 -1.37 -2.84 -12.36
CA GLU A 84 -0.18 -3.00 -13.19
C GLU A 84 1.07 -3.28 -12.34
N ASP A 85 2.05 -4.00 -12.87
CA ASP A 85 3.31 -4.30 -12.16
C ASP A 85 4.09 -3.03 -11.77
N SER A 86 3.83 -1.92 -12.47
CA SER A 86 4.42 -0.62 -12.19
C SER A 86 3.65 0.22 -11.16
N GLU A 87 2.50 -0.26 -10.67
CA GLU A 87 1.72 0.40 -9.62
C GLU A 87 2.18 -0.05 -8.23
N SER A 88 2.27 0.88 -7.30
CA SER A 88 2.54 0.64 -5.89
C SER A 88 1.45 1.28 -5.04
N PHE A 89 0.76 0.48 -4.23
CA PHE A 89 -0.27 0.95 -3.33
C PHE A 89 0.33 1.90 -2.29
N TYR A 90 -0.26 3.09 -2.20
CA TYR A 90 0.26 4.17 -1.37
C TYR A 90 -0.60 4.37 -0.13
N TYR A 91 -1.90 4.63 -0.29
CA TYR A 91 -2.85 4.71 0.81
C TYR A 91 -4.28 4.53 0.30
N ARG A 92 -5.18 4.30 1.23
CA ARG A 92 -6.62 4.34 1.00
C ARG A 92 -7.16 5.66 1.53
N ALA A 93 -8.23 6.17 0.95
CA ALA A 93 -9.07 7.21 1.51
C ALA A 93 -10.53 6.77 1.37
N ASN A 94 -11.06 6.11 2.39
CA ASN A 94 -12.36 5.46 2.34
C ASN A 94 -12.46 4.52 1.11
N GLU A 95 -13.40 4.70 0.19
CA GLU A 95 -13.56 3.80 -0.95
C GLU A 95 -12.58 4.05 -2.10
N ASP A 96 -11.67 5.02 -1.97
CA ASP A 96 -10.68 5.34 -3.00
C ASP A 96 -9.29 4.80 -2.61
N LEU A 97 -8.66 4.07 -3.53
CA LEU A 97 -7.34 3.50 -3.40
C LEU A 97 -6.36 4.29 -4.25
N TYR A 98 -5.32 4.83 -3.62
CA TYR A 98 -4.30 5.64 -4.29
C TYR A 98 -3.04 4.83 -4.49
N PHE A 99 -2.51 4.90 -5.71
CA PHE A 99 -1.29 4.24 -6.13
C PHE A 99 -0.33 5.26 -6.72
N THR A 100 0.97 5.05 -6.52
CA THR A 100 2.00 5.64 -7.36
C THR A 100 2.28 4.68 -8.51
N LYS A 101 2.58 5.22 -9.69
CA LYS A 101 2.87 4.42 -10.87
C LYS A 101 4.07 5.00 -11.61
N TRP A 102 5.14 4.23 -11.70
CA TRP A 102 6.25 4.63 -12.55
C TRP A 102 5.92 4.34 -14.02
N ILE A 103 6.30 5.28 -14.89
CA ILE A 103 6.21 5.14 -16.33
C ILE A 103 7.59 5.34 -16.93
N GLU A 104 8.00 4.40 -17.76
CA GLU A 104 9.21 4.50 -18.58
C GLU A 104 8.80 4.52 -20.05
N GLU A 105 8.58 5.73 -20.60
CA GLU A 105 8.14 5.88 -21.98
C GLU A 105 9.35 5.78 -22.94
N PRO A 106 9.42 4.74 -23.81
CA PRO A 106 10.55 4.56 -24.70
C PRO A 106 10.56 5.64 -25.80
N TYR A 107 11.74 6.18 -26.09
CA TYR A 107 11.97 7.04 -27.24
C TYR A 107 13.31 6.73 -27.91
N PHE A 108 13.35 6.86 -29.23
CA PHE A 108 14.58 6.70 -29.99
C PHE A 108 15.32 8.04 -30.07
N TYR A 109 16.55 8.05 -29.59
CA TYR A 109 17.46 9.17 -29.73
C TYR A 109 18.38 8.89 -30.92
N ASN A 110 18.19 9.64 -31.99
CA ASN A 110 19.07 9.59 -33.15
C ASN A 110 20.27 10.50 -32.90
N SER A 111 21.44 9.90 -32.72
CA SER A 111 22.71 10.60 -32.89
C SER A 111 23.18 10.46 -34.34
N SER A 112 24.16 11.26 -34.75
CA SER A 112 24.74 11.19 -36.10
C SER A 112 25.34 9.82 -36.45
N GLU A 113 25.61 8.97 -35.46
CA GLU A 113 26.36 7.71 -35.60
C GLU A 113 25.57 6.47 -35.16
N GLU A 114 24.55 6.62 -34.31
CA GLU A 114 23.77 5.49 -33.75
C GLU A 114 22.34 5.89 -33.36
N VAL A 115 21.40 4.94 -33.48
CA VAL A 115 20.05 5.02 -32.92
C VAL A 115 20.04 4.35 -31.55
N ILE A 116 19.82 5.15 -30.49
CA ILE A 116 19.85 4.67 -29.09
C ILE A 116 18.43 4.68 -28.51
N LEU A 117 17.99 3.56 -27.94
CA LEU A 117 16.75 3.51 -27.17
C LEU A 117 16.97 4.16 -25.80
N LYS A 118 16.18 5.18 -25.47
CA LYS A 118 16.16 5.85 -24.18
C LYS A 118 14.76 5.82 -23.59
N TYR A 119 14.64 6.18 -22.31
CA TYR A 119 13.37 6.21 -21.61
C TYR A 119 13.14 7.58 -20.98
N HIS A 120 11.93 8.11 -21.14
CA HIS A 120 11.46 9.26 -20.39
C HIS A 120 10.72 8.74 -19.16
N TYR A 121 11.36 8.85 -18.00
CA TYR A 121 10.78 8.43 -16.72
C TYR A 121 9.91 9.54 -16.13
N TYR A 122 8.71 9.19 -15.70
CA TYR A 122 7.86 10.04 -14.87
C TYR A 122 6.92 9.19 -14.00
N GLU A 123 6.38 9.81 -12.95
CA GLU A 123 5.40 9.19 -12.06
C GLU A 123 3.98 9.65 -12.38
N GLU A 124 3.02 8.76 -12.15
CA GLU A 124 1.60 9.05 -12.17
C GLU A 124 0.95 8.61 -10.86
N VAL A 125 -0.11 9.32 -10.50
CA VAL A 125 -1.05 8.90 -9.48
C VAL A 125 -2.19 8.17 -10.17
N VAL A 126 -2.51 6.97 -9.71
CA VAL A 126 -3.69 6.22 -10.13
C VAL A 126 -4.64 6.11 -8.94
N ILE A 127 -5.90 6.49 -9.15
CA ILE A 127 -6.96 6.34 -8.15
C ILE A 127 -7.91 5.26 -8.64
N ARG A 128 -8.13 4.22 -7.81
CA ARG A 128 -9.05 3.11 -8.10
C ARG A 128 -10.18 3.07 -7.07
N GLU A 129 -11.36 2.65 -7.50
CA GLU A 129 -12.46 2.36 -6.58
C GLU A 129 -12.21 1.02 -5.87
N LEU A 130 -12.31 0.96 -4.54
CA LEU A 130 -12.13 -0.26 -3.75
C LEU A 130 -13.08 -1.39 -4.18
N LYS A 131 -14.34 -1.05 -4.43
CA LYS A 131 -15.39 -2.03 -4.71
C LYS A 131 -15.11 -2.83 -5.98
N THR A 132 -14.65 -2.17 -7.05
CA THR A 132 -14.47 -2.80 -8.35
C THR A 132 -13.00 -2.99 -8.73
N GLY A 133 -12.09 -2.22 -8.15
CA GLY A 133 -10.69 -2.11 -8.58
C GLY A 133 -10.49 -1.26 -9.82
N ASN A 134 -11.56 -0.69 -10.39
CA ASN A 134 -11.50 0.10 -11.62
C ASN A 134 -10.81 1.44 -11.37
N ILE A 135 -10.02 1.89 -12.35
CA ILE A 135 -9.42 3.22 -12.36
C ILE A 135 -10.53 4.27 -12.47
N LYS A 136 -10.59 5.18 -11.49
CA LYS A 136 -11.43 6.37 -11.51
C LYS A 136 -10.72 7.53 -12.20
N GLU A 137 -9.47 7.76 -11.81
CA GLU A 137 -8.68 8.90 -12.26
C GLU A 137 -7.20 8.52 -12.40
N LYS A 138 -6.51 9.22 -13.31
CA LYS A 138 -5.06 9.14 -13.47
C LYS A 138 -4.50 10.51 -13.84
N PHE A 139 -3.41 10.91 -13.19
CA PHE A 139 -2.72 12.17 -13.50
C PHE A 139 -1.23 12.08 -13.22
N LYS A 140 -0.42 12.91 -13.89
CA LYS A 140 1.03 12.96 -13.68
C LYS A 140 1.37 13.60 -12.32
N GLY A 141 2.45 13.13 -11.71
CA GLY A 141 2.95 13.60 -10.43
C GLY A 141 2.97 12.49 -9.37
N THR A 142 3.28 12.88 -8.14
CA THR A 142 3.31 11.99 -6.99
C THR A 142 2.44 12.52 -5.86
N ILE A 143 2.01 11.65 -4.94
CA ILE A 143 1.36 12.11 -3.71
C ILE A 143 2.31 11.92 -2.55
N GLU A 144 2.45 12.96 -1.73
CA GLU A 144 3.19 12.90 -0.48
C GLU A 144 2.28 13.13 0.73
N ARG A 145 2.46 12.33 1.79
CA ARG A 145 1.76 12.51 3.06
C ARG A 145 2.59 13.42 3.95
N MET A 146 2.04 14.58 4.28
CA MET A 146 2.68 15.56 5.15
C MET A 146 2.59 15.16 6.63
N PRO A 147 3.47 15.71 7.50
CA PRO A 147 3.46 15.39 8.93
C PRO A 147 2.14 15.69 9.66
N ASN A 148 1.35 16.64 9.15
CA ASN A 148 0.02 16.96 9.67
C ASN A 148 -1.09 16.03 9.17
N GLY A 149 -0.75 14.98 8.39
CA GLY A 149 -1.68 14.01 7.84
C GLY A 149 -2.35 14.40 6.52
N THR A 150 -2.08 15.60 5.98
CA THR A 150 -2.60 16.01 4.67
C THR A 150 -1.82 15.39 3.52
N PHE A 151 -2.46 15.24 2.36
CA PHE A 151 -1.86 14.69 1.15
C PHE A 151 -1.70 15.78 0.09
N TRP A 152 -0.51 15.87 -0.51
CA TRP A 152 -0.16 16.90 -1.47
C TRP A 152 0.25 16.26 -2.79
N LEU A 153 -0.22 16.83 -3.90
CA LEU A 153 0.29 16.51 -5.23
C LEU A 153 1.57 17.30 -5.48
N VAL A 154 2.63 16.60 -5.84
CA VAL A 154 3.97 17.13 -6.14
C VAL A 154 4.33 16.85 -7.60
#